data_AF-A0A1E4TL07-F1
#
_entry.id   AF-A0A1E4TL07-F1
#
_cell.length_a   1.000
_cell.length_b   1.000
_cell.length_c   1.000
_cell.angle_alpha   90.00
_cell.angle_beta   90.00
_cell.angle_gamma   90.00
#
_symmetry.space_group_name_H-M   'P 1'
#
loop_
_entity.id
_entity.type
_entity.pdbx_description
1 polymer ?
#
loop_
_entity_poly.entity_id
_entity_poly.type
_entity_poly.pdbx_seq_one_letter_code
_entity_poly.pdbx_strand_id
1 'polypeptide(L)'
;MQSYAPHFNSRNSLVDNQEITLFESSQEREIYENLAELYSIITTLDLLEKAYIRDSILPAEYTPLCARLLAQYKTLLKNHEVIEEFGDLESFKLKYNISCPSATQRLAIGVPATLEQGSIASSTPAPPESASNTSISSAYPQSAPNNYSARAAADATGNFITFMDAVKLNYKAKDQLHPLLSELMTSINKVTTADFEGRPKIVQWLITLNAMNATDEISDDQQRELLFDINSAYESFYKTLG
;
A
#
# COMPACT_ATOMS: atom_id res chain seq x y z
N MET A 1 59.11 7.23 -51.34
CA MET A 1 58.58 7.11 -49.96
C MET A 1 57.54 8.20 -49.78
N GLN A 2 56.26 7.84 -49.91
CA GLN A 2 55.13 8.76 -49.79
C GLN A 2 54.74 8.83 -48.32
N SER A 3 54.91 10.01 -47.71
CA SER A 3 54.57 10.25 -46.32
C SER A 3 53.06 10.34 -46.16
N TYR A 4 52.47 9.37 -45.46
CA TYR A 4 51.04 9.35 -45.12
C TYR A 4 50.83 10.25 -43.90
N ALA A 5 50.30 11.45 -44.10
CA ALA A 5 49.76 12.28 -43.02
C ALA A 5 48.28 11.94 -42.84
N PRO A 6 47.79 11.66 -41.62
CA PRO A 6 46.37 11.42 -41.41
C PRO A 6 45.64 12.76 -41.58
N HIS A 7 44.70 12.80 -42.52
CA HIS A 7 43.69 13.86 -42.55
C HIS A 7 42.85 13.73 -41.28
N PHE A 8 43.12 14.57 -40.29
CA PHE A 8 42.13 14.85 -39.25
C PHE A 8 40.96 15.53 -39.96
N ASN A 9 39.93 14.73 -40.21
CA ASN A 9 38.66 15.22 -40.70
C ASN A 9 38.10 16.11 -39.59
N SER A 10 38.30 17.44 -39.73
CA SER A 10 37.61 18.46 -38.94
C SER A 10 36.12 18.42 -39.24
N ARG A 11 35.46 17.35 -38.80
CA ARG A 11 34.08 17.39 -38.37
C ARG A 11 34.12 17.68 -36.88
N ASN A 12 34.51 18.91 -36.55
CA ASN A 12 33.97 19.57 -35.38
C ASN A 12 32.47 19.60 -35.62
N SER A 13 31.80 18.55 -35.15
CA SER A 13 30.39 18.58 -34.87
C SER A 13 30.21 19.74 -33.90
N LEU A 14 29.71 20.85 -34.42
CA LEU A 14 29.11 21.93 -33.65
C LEU A 14 27.89 21.34 -32.94
N VAL A 15 28.12 20.40 -32.01
CA VAL A 15 27.09 19.97 -31.07
C VAL A 15 26.94 21.18 -30.16
N ASP A 16 25.87 21.92 -30.41
CA ASP A 16 25.30 22.98 -29.61
C ASP A 16 25.94 23.17 -28.23
N ASN A 17 26.69 24.27 -28.07
CA ASN A 17 26.94 24.87 -26.76
C ASN A 17 25.69 25.65 -26.29
N GLN A 18 24.48 25.16 -26.60
CA GLN A 18 23.26 25.65 -25.98
C GLN A 18 23.03 24.84 -24.71
N GLU A 19 22.87 25.55 -23.59
CA GLU A 19 22.41 24.93 -22.35
C GLU A 19 21.02 24.33 -22.59
N ILE A 20 20.90 23.02 -22.33
CA ILE A 20 19.63 22.31 -22.45
C ILE A 20 18.79 22.67 -21.22
N THR A 21 17.62 23.25 -21.46
CA THR A 21 16.64 23.56 -20.42
C THR A 21 15.72 22.38 -20.19
N LEU A 22 15.35 22.12 -18.93
CA LEU A 22 14.44 21.02 -18.59
C LEU A 22 12.99 21.29 -19.02
N PHE A 23 12.60 22.56 -19.09
CA PHE A 23 11.26 23.00 -19.46
C PHE A 23 11.31 24.32 -20.24
N GLU A 24 10.31 24.56 -21.07
CA GLU A 24 10.14 25.78 -21.86
C GLU A 24 8.95 26.62 -21.38
N SER A 25 8.03 26.04 -20.60
CA SER A 25 6.84 26.72 -20.08
C SER A 25 6.64 26.54 -18.57
N SER A 26 5.83 27.43 -17.97
CA SER A 26 5.47 27.33 -16.54
C SER A 26 4.67 26.06 -16.25
N GLN A 27 3.86 25.60 -17.20
CA GLN A 27 3.05 24.40 -17.07
C GLN A 27 3.93 23.14 -17.10
N GLU A 28 4.85 23.07 -18.06
CA GLU A 28 5.82 21.97 -18.16
C GLU A 28 6.71 21.91 -16.92
N ARG A 29 7.14 23.07 -16.39
CA ARG A 29 7.85 23.12 -15.11
C ARG A 29 7.04 22.49 -13.99
N GLU A 30 5.75 22.82 -13.86
CA GLU A 30 4.89 22.25 -12.83
C GLU A 30 4.75 20.72 -12.98
N ILE A 31 4.68 20.21 -14.22
CA ILE A 31 4.67 18.77 -14.47
C ILE A 31 5.97 18.13 -13.96
N TYR A 32 7.14 18.68 -14.30
CA TYR A 32 8.42 18.15 -13.82
C TYR A 32 8.60 18.22 -12.31
N GLU A 33 8.09 19.27 -11.65
CA GLU A 33 8.09 19.36 -10.18
C GLU A 33 7.22 18.24 -9.57
N ASN A 34 6.05 17.96 -10.16
CA ASN A 34 5.21 16.83 -9.72
C ASN A 34 5.85 15.46 -9.99
N LEU A 35 6.55 15.28 -11.12
CA LEU A 35 7.30 14.05 -11.42
C LEU A 35 8.48 13.88 -10.46
N ALA A 36 9.16 14.97 -10.08
CA ALA A 36 10.21 14.95 -9.08
C ALA A 36 9.67 14.58 -7.69
N GLU A 37 8.48 15.06 -7.32
CA GLU A 37 7.82 14.66 -6.08
C GLU A 37 7.42 13.17 -6.11
N LEU A 38 6.90 12.67 -7.23
CA LEU A 38 6.63 11.23 -7.41
C LEU A 38 7.90 10.39 -7.26
N TYR A 39 9.01 10.80 -7.89
CA TYR A 39 10.32 10.17 -7.74
C TYR A 39 10.75 10.13 -6.27
N SER A 40 10.62 11.26 -5.57
CA SER A 40 10.99 11.42 -4.16
C SER A 40 10.15 10.50 -3.27
N ILE A 41 8.83 10.44 -3.48
CA ILE A 41 7.92 9.58 -2.73
C ILE A 41 8.24 8.11 -2.94
N ILE A 42 8.42 7.66 -4.20
CA ILE A 42 8.73 6.26 -4.53
C ILE A 42 10.03 5.82 -3.84
N THR A 43 11.07 6.64 -3.96
CA THR A 43 12.39 6.35 -3.35
C THR A 43 12.31 6.34 -1.83
N THR A 44 11.63 7.33 -1.24
CA THR A 44 11.47 7.44 0.21
C THR A 44 10.65 6.28 0.77
N LEU A 45 9.59 5.86 0.08
CA LEU A 45 8.77 4.72 0.47
C LEU A 45 9.60 3.42 0.46
N ASP A 46 10.48 3.24 -0.52
CA ASP A 46 11.35 2.06 -0.59
C ASP A 46 12.33 2.00 0.59
N LEU A 47 12.92 3.14 0.94
CA LEU A 47 13.79 3.28 2.10
C LEU A 47 13.03 3.06 3.41
N LEU A 48 11.80 3.56 3.51
CA LEU A 48 10.93 3.38 4.66
C LEU A 48 10.58 1.89 4.87
N GLU A 49 10.18 1.18 3.82
CA GLU A 49 9.92 -0.27 3.88
C GLU A 49 11.17 -1.04 4.32
N LYS A 50 12.34 -0.72 3.75
CA LYS A 50 13.62 -1.34 4.14
C LYS A 50 14.04 -1.00 5.57
N ALA A 51 13.72 0.17 6.08
CA ALA A 51 13.96 0.54 7.47
C ALA A 51 13.06 -0.27 8.41
N TYR A 52 11.79 -0.45 8.04
CA TYR A 52 10.84 -1.25 8.82
C TYR A 52 11.23 -2.73 8.85
N ILE A 53 11.60 -3.32 7.71
CA ILE A 53 12.07 -4.71 7.62
C ILE A 53 13.35 -4.95 8.45
N ARG A 54 14.18 -3.91 8.65
CA ARG A 54 15.40 -3.95 9.47
C ARG A 54 15.18 -3.52 10.93
N ASP A 55 13.94 -3.46 11.39
CA ASP A 55 13.56 -3.02 12.74
C ASP A 55 14.17 -1.66 13.16
N SER A 56 14.47 -0.80 12.18
CA SER A 56 15.07 0.51 12.43
C SER A 56 14.04 1.61 12.68
N ILE A 57 12.75 1.30 12.49
CA ILE A 57 11.61 2.17 12.77
C ILE A 57 10.48 1.33 13.37
N LEU A 58 9.81 1.87 14.38
CA LEU A 58 8.75 1.15 15.08
C LEU A 58 7.43 1.16 14.27
N PRO A 59 6.55 0.14 14.43
CA PRO A 59 5.25 0.09 13.74
C PRO A 59 4.40 1.36 13.91
N ALA A 60 4.46 1.98 15.10
CA ALA A 60 3.71 3.19 15.44
C ALA A 60 4.17 4.42 14.64
N GLU A 61 5.44 4.47 14.23
CA GLU A 61 6.00 5.54 13.42
C GLU A 61 5.90 5.20 11.92
N TYR A 62 6.19 3.94 11.54
CA TYR A 62 6.11 3.47 10.17
C TYR A 62 4.72 3.65 9.56
N THR A 63 3.67 3.18 10.25
CA THR A 63 2.29 3.14 9.71
C THR A 63 1.79 4.51 9.24
N PRO A 64 1.83 5.58 10.05
CA PRO A 64 1.36 6.89 9.61
C PRO A 64 2.26 7.51 8.52
N LEU A 65 3.58 7.26 8.54
CA LEU A 65 4.47 7.75 7.48
C LEU A 65 4.17 7.07 6.14
N CYS A 66 4.02 5.75 6.13
CA CYS A 66 3.68 4.97 4.94
C CYS A 66 2.30 5.38 4.40
N ALA A 67 1.28 5.49 5.24
CA ALA A 67 -0.06 5.91 4.84
C ALA A 67 -0.06 7.30 4.21
N ARG A 68 0.73 8.23 4.77
CA ARG A 68 0.87 9.59 4.23
C ARG A 68 1.56 9.60 2.87
N LEU A 69 2.65 8.85 2.69
CA LEU A 69 3.34 8.74 1.40
C LEU A 69 2.42 8.14 0.32
N LEU A 70 1.67 7.09 0.66
CA LEU A 70 0.68 6.49 -0.24
C LEU A 70 -0.43 7.48 -0.63
N ALA A 71 -0.92 8.28 0.32
CA ALA A 71 -1.94 9.30 0.06
C ALA A 71 -1.40 10.44 -0.83
N GLN A 72 -0.16 10.88 -0.60
CA GLN A 72 0.51 11.89 -1.42
C GLN A 72 0.70 11.40 -2.86
N TYR A 73 1.22 10.18 -3.03
CA TYR A 73 1.36 9.52 -4.33
C TYR A 73 0.03 9.49 -5.10
N LYS A 74 -1.04 9.02 -4.44
CA LYS A 74 -2.39 8.97 -5.05
C LYS A 74 -2.94 10.36 -5.38
N THR A 75 -2.52 11.41 -4.67
CA THR A 75 -3.00 12.78 -4.91
C THR A 75 -2.33 13.40 -6.13
N LEU A 76 -1.03 13.17 -6.32
CA LEU A 76 -0.30 13.63 -7.51
C LEU A 76 -0.85 12.99 -8.79
N LEU A 77 -1.21 11.71 -8.73
CA LEU A 77 -1.84 10.97 -9.83
C LEU A 77 -3.32 11.30 -10.05
N LYS A 78 -3.82 12.43 -9.54
CA LYS A 78 -5.14 12.97 -9.94
C LYS A 78 -5.04 14.01 -11.05
N ASN A 79 -3.87 14.61 -11.24
CA ASN A 79 -3.66 15.57 -12.31
C ASN A 79 -3.44 14.82 -13.64
N HIS A 80 -4.32 15.04 -14.61
CA HIS A 80 -4.29 14.32 -15.88
C HIS A 80 -2.97 14.52 -16.64
N GLU A 81 -2.42 15.73 -16.65
CA GLU A 81 -1.17 16.05 -17.36
C GLU A 81 0.02 15.32 -16.73
N VAL A 82 -0.01 15.16 -15.40
CA VAL A 82 1.01 14.39 -14.68
C VAL A 82 0.88 12.90 -14.99
N ILE A 83 -0.35 12.37 -15.08
CA ILE A 83 -0.58 10.97 -15.44
C ILE A 83 -0.06 10.67 -16.85
N GLU A 84 -0.29 11.57 -17.81
CA GLU A 84 0.20 11.40 -19.19
C GLU A 84 1.74 11.31 -19.25
N GLU A 85 2.45 12.19 -18.56
CA GLU A 85 3.92 12.17 -18.52
C GLU A 85 4.51 11.08 -17.60
N PHE A 86 3.77 10.69 -16.56
CA PHE A 86 4.16 9.61 -15.66
C PHE A 86 4.02 8.23 -16.32
N GLY A 87 2.93 8.01 -17.07
CA GLY A 87 2.56 6.72 -17.62
C GLY A 87 2.20 5.71 -16.53
N ASP A 88 2.97 4.63 -16.44
CA ASP A 88 2.84 3.61 -15.40
C ASP A 88 4.13 3.51 -14.55
N LEU A 89 4.00 2.88 -13.39
CA LEU A 89 5.09 2.77 -12.42
C LEU A 89 6.33 2.06 -12.99
N GLU A 90 6.16 1.02 -13.82
CA GLU A 90 7.29 0.27 -14.39
C GLU A 90 8.00 1.08 -15.48
N SER A 91 7.23 1.73 -16.35
CA SER A 91 7.75 2.67 -17.36
C SER A 91 8.51 3.83 -16.71
N PHE A 92 7.97 4.42 -15.64
CA PHE A 92 8.61 5.51 -14.90
C PHE A 92 9.93 5.04 -14.26
N LYS A 93 9.93 3.88 -13.60
CA LYS A 93 11.15 3.29 -13.02
C LYS A 93 12.22 3.03 -14.08
N LEU A 94 11.84 2.57 -15.26
CA LEU A 94 12.76 2.35 -16.37
C LEU A 94 13.32 3.67 -16.91
N LYS A 95 12.46 4.67 -17.13
CA LYS A 95 12.83 6.00 -17.64
C LYS A 95 13.87 6.69 -16.75
N TYR A 96 13.71 6.59 -15.43
CA TYR A 96 14.60 7.22 -14.46
C TYR A 96 15.62 6.28 -13.81
N ASN A 97 15.70 5.03 -14.29
CA ASN A 97 16.60 3.99 -13.78
C ASN A 97 16.56 3.78 -12.26
N ILE A 98 15.35 3.68 -11.71
CA ILE A 98 15.09 3.53 -10.27
C ILE A 98 14.79 2.08 -9.93
N SER A 99 15.52 1.52 -8.96
CA SER A 99 15.25 0.19 -8.41
C SER A 99 14.65 0.29 -7.00
N CYS A 100 13.31 0.16 -6.92
CA CYS A 100 12.55 0.26 -5.68
C CYS A 100 11.56 -0.92 -5.50
N PRO A 101 12.06 -2.16 -5.34
CA PRO A 101 11.20 -3.34 -5.30
C PRO A 101 10.22 -3.33 -4.10
N SER A 102 10.62 -2.79 -2.95
CA SER A 102 9.77 -2.75 -1.76
C SER A 102 8.65 -1.72 -1.92
N ALA A 103 8.96 -0.55 -2.49
CA ALA A 103 7.94 0.45 -2.81
C ALA A 103 6.96 -0.07 -3.87
N THR A 104 7.43 -0.77 -4.91
CA THR A 104 6.56 -1.33 -5.95
C THR A 104 5.50 -2.26 -5.36
N GLN A 105 5.90 -3.18 -4.48
CA GLN A 105 4.95 -4.04 -3.79
C GLN A 105 3.97 -3.25 -2.92
N ARG A 106 4.47 -2.29 -2.12
CA ARG A 106 3.62 -1.47 -1.24
C ARG A 106 2.61 -0.62 -2.02
N LEU A 107 3.01 -0.06 -3.15
CA LEU A 107 2.14 0.72 -4.04
C LEU A 107 1.05 -0.15 -4.68
N ALA A 108 1.38 -1.39 -5.07
CA ALA A 108 0.41 -2.34 -5.60
C ALA A 108 -0.65 -2.73 -4.54
N ILE A 109 -0.23 -2.97 -3.31
CA ILE A 109 -1.12 -3.32 -2.19
C ILE A 109 -1.95 -2.11 -1.74
N GLY A 110 -1.34 -0.92 -1.69
CA GLY A 110 -2.03 0.33 -1.40
C GLY A 110 -2.34 0.59 0.08
N VAL A 111 -1.90 -0.27 1.00
CA VAL A 111 -1.98 -0.10 2.46
C VAL A 111 -0.64 -0.48 3.13
N PRO A 112 -0.25 0.11 4.27
CA PRO A 112 0.98 -0.25 5.02
C PRO A 112 1.07 -1.72 5.42
N ALA A 113 2.30 -2.23 5.61
CA ALA A 113 2.59 -3.63 5.96
C ALA A 113 1.88 -4.07 7.24
N THR A 114 1.83 -3.16 8.20
CA THR A 114 1.19 -3.36 9.51
C THR A 114 -0.30 -3.62 9.38
N LEU A 115 -0.96 -3.01 8.39
CA LEU A 115 -2.36 -3.27 8.06
C LEU A 115 -2.53 -4.46 7.12
N GLU A 116 -1.53 -4.82 6.34
CA GLU A 116 -1.56 -6.00 5.49
C GLU A 116 -1.44 -7.30 6.30
N GLN A 117 -0.49 -7.35 7.23
CA GLN A 117 -0.13 -8.55 8.01
C GLN A 117 -0.79 -8.59 9.40
N GLY A 118 -1.53 -7.54 9.78
CA GLY A 118 -2.19 -7.46 11.09
C GLY A 118 -1.19 -7.34 12.23
N SER A 119 -0.33 -6.32 12.19
CA SER A 119 0.86 -6.19 13.06
C SER A 119 0.62 -6.48 14.54
N ILE A 120 1.36 -7.48 15.05
CA ILE A 120 2.32 -7.49 16.18
C ILE A 120 2.34 -6.19 17.03
N ALA A 121 1.20 -5.81 17.60
CA ALA A 121 1.09 -4.70 18.55
C ALA A 121 0.78 -5.26 19.95
N SER A 122 1.73 -6.01 20.50
CA SER A 122 1.71 -6.44 21.90
C SER A 122 3.12 -6.40 22.53
N SER A 123 3.87 -5.34 22.25
CA SER A 123 5.07 -5.03 23.02
C SER A 123 5.22 -3.53 23.24
N THR A 124 4.28 -2.96 24.00
CA THR A 124 4.60 -1.79 24.81
C THR A 124 5.44 -2.29 25.99
N PRO A 125 6.70 -1.88 26.18
CA PRO A 125 7.34 -2.00 27.48
C PRO A 125 6.65 -0.96 28.37
N ALA A 126 5.75 -1.40 29.25
CA ALA A 126 5.20 -0.54 30.27
C ALA A 126 6.34 0.05 31.12
N PRO A 127 6.34 1.35 31.45
CA PRO A 127 7.23 1.90 32.46
C PRO A 127 6.88 1.30 33.83
N PRO A 128 7.85 1.02 34.70
CA PRO A 128 7.56 0.50 36.02
C PRO A 128 6.99 1.61 36.92
N GLU A 129 6.39 1.19 38.05
CA GLU A 129 6.14 1.94 39.30
C GLU A 129 5.02 3.02 39.31
N SER A 130 4.06 3.10 40.24
CA SER A 130 3.87 2.51 41.58
C SER A 130 2.42 2.62 42.09
N ALA A 131 2.03 1.68 42.99
CA ALA A 131 0.99 1.73 44.03
C ALA A 131 -0.49 1.90 43.59
N SER A 132 -1.51 1.22 44.12
CA SER A 132 -1.69 0.32 45.26
C SER A 132 -3.12 -0.23 45.17
N ASN A 133 -3.35 -1.53 45.40
CA ASN A 133 -4.40 -1.99 46.31
C ASN A 133 -4.46 -3.52 46.42
N THR A 134 -4.51 -3.95 47.67
CA THR A 134 -4.71 -5.30 48.18
C THR A 134 -6.07 -5.87 47.77
N SER A 135 -6.07 -7.06 47.17
CA SER A 135 -7.11 -8.07 47.44
C SER A 135 -6.62 -9.48 47.15
N ILE A 136 -6.75 -10.32 48.17
CA ILE A 136 -6.51 -11.75 48.19
C ILE A 136 -7.74 -12.44 47.61
N SER A 137 -7.60 -13.33 46.61
CA SER A 137 -8.25 -14.66 46.62
C SER A 137 -7.96 -15.54 45.39
N SER A 138 -7.63 -16.80 45.71
CA SER A 138 -7.86 -18.07 45.00
C SER A 138 -7.19 -18.35 43.64
N ALA A 139 -6.29 -19.34 43.72
CA ALA A 139 -5.66 -20.04 42.62
C ALA A 139 -6.62 -21.03 41.93
N TYR A 140 -6.82 -20.84 40.62
CA TYR A 140 -7.13 -21.86 39.63
C TYR A 140 -6.35 -21.50 38.35
N PRO A 141 -5.68 -22.44 37.66
CA PRO A 141 -5.11 -22.17 36.35
C PRO A 141 -6.24 -22.24 35.31
N GLN A 142 -6.94 -21.14 35.09
CA GLN A 142 -7.83 -21.00 33.95
C GLN A 142 -7.00 -20.56 32.74
N SER A 143 -6.95 -21.42 31.72
CA SER A 143 -6.52 -21.08 30.37
C SER A 143 -7.15 -19.75 29.95
N ALA A 144 -6.31 -18.74 29.68
CA ALA A 144 -6.76 -17.42 29.24
C ALA A 144 -7.61 -17.56 27.97
N PRO A 145 -8.88 -17.08 27.95
CA PRO A 145 -9.60 -16.96 26.70
C PRO A 145 -8.87 -15.91 25.85
N ASN A 146 -8.70 -16.17 24.55
CA ASN A 146 -8.24 -15.19 23.58
C ASN A 146 -9.16 -13.96 23.67
N ASN A 147 -8.73 -12.90 24.36
CA ASN A 147 -9.51 -11.68 24.56
C ASN A 147 -9.45 -10.82 23.28
N TYR A 148 -10.05 -11.28 22.19
CA TYR A 148 -10.44 -10.35 21.13
C TYR A 148 -11.65 -9.54 21.63
N SER A 149 -11.68 -8.25 21.34
CA SER A 149 -12.79 -7.39 21.78
C SER A 149 -14.07 -7.84 21.05
N ALA A 150 -15.09 -8.28 21.78
CA ALA A 150 -16.39 -8.65 21.20
C ALA A 150 -16.98 -7.52 20.31
N ARG A 151 -16.66 -6.27 20.66
CA ARG A 151 -16.99 -5.10 19.84
C ARG A 151 -16.22 -5.08 18.52
N ALA A 152 -14.93 -5.39 18.52
CA ALA A 152 -14.14 -5.47 17.31
C ALA A 152 -14.60 -6.64 16.42
N ALA A 153 -14.92 -7.80 17.01
CA ALA A 153 -15.47 -8.95 16.29
C ALA A 153 -16.81 -8.59 15.61
N ALA A 154 -17.70 -7.90 16.32
CA ALA A 154 -18.95 -7.40 15.75
C ALA A 154 -18.73 -6.37 14.63
N ASP A 155 -17.77 -5.46 14.79
CA ASP A 155 -17.37 -4.47 13.77
C ASP A 155 -16.87 -5.16 12.49
N ALA A 156 -15.97 -6.14 12.62
CA ALA A 156 -15.47 -6.91 11.48
C ALA A 156 -16.58 -7.72 10.79
N THR A 157 -17.45 -8.39 11.55
CA THR A 157 -18.62 -9.09 11.00
C THR A 157 -19.54 -8.12 10.25
N GLY A 158 -19.78 -6.93 10.80
CA GLY A 158 -20.53 -5.86 10.14
C GLY A 158 -19.91 -5.49 8.79
N ASN A 159 -18.60 -5.24 8.74
CA ASN A 159 -17.90 -4.88 7.52
C ASN A 159 -17.88 -6.01 6.47
N PHE A 160 -17.81 -7.28 6.90
CA PHE A 160 -17.99 -8.41 5.99
C PHE A 160 -19.37 -8.39 5.34
N ILE A 161 -20.43 -8.21 6.14
CA ILE A 161 -21.81 -8.14 5.64
C ILE A 161 -21.97 -6.95 4.69
N THR A 162 -21.52 -5.77 5.11
CA THR A 162 -21.59 -4.55 4.28
C THR A 162 -20.89 -4.72 2.95
N PHE A 163 -19.68 -5.29 2.92
CA PHE A 163 -18.96 -5.54 1.67
C PHE A 163 -19.68 -6.56 0.78
N MET A 164 -20.09 -7.70 1.34
CA MET A 164 -20.82 -8.73 0.60
C MET A 164 -22.15 -8.22 0.03
N ASP A 165 -22.87 -7.40 0.80
CA ASP A 165 -24.14 -6.82 0.37
C ASP A 165 -23.92 -5.79 -0.74
N ALA A 166 -22.88 -4.95 -0.66
CA ALA A 166 -22.53 -4.04 -1.76
C ALA A 166 -22.30 -4.82 -3.07
N VAL A 167 -21.51 -5.90 -3.01
CA VAL A 167 -21.25 -6.77 -4.18
C VAL A 167 -22.55 -7.41 -4.68
N LYS A 168 -23.44 -7.89 -3.80
CA LYS A 168 -24.76 -8.44 -4.18
C LYS A 168 -25.73 -7.40 -4.74
N LEU A 169 -25.61 -6.14 -4.32
CA LEU A 169 -26.34 -4.98 -4.84
C LEU A 169 -25.75 -4.45 -6.16
N ASN A 170 -24.86 -5.22 -6.79
CA ASN A 170 -24.27 -4.94 -8.09
C ASN A 170 -23.30 -3.75 -8.09
N TYR A 171 -22.63 -3.49 -6.97
CA TYR A 171 -21.52 -2.53 -6.92
C TYR A 171 -20.33 -3.18 -7.61
N LYS A 172 -19.85 -2.56 -8.68
CA LYS A 172 -18.79 -3.11 -9.54
C LYS A 172 -17.60 -2.16 -9.73
N ALA A 173 -17.83 -0.87 -9.54
CA ALA A 173 -16.81 0.13 -9.76
C ALA A 173 -15.74 0.12 -8.65
N LYS A 174 -14.48 0.35 -9.01
CA LYS A 174 -13.35 0.41 -8.08
C LYS A 174 -13.57 1.41 -6.95
N ASP A 175 -14.06 2.61 -7.27
CA ASP A 175 -14.28 3.68 -6.31
C ASP A 175 -15.31 3.32 -5.23
N GLN A 176 -16.26 2.43 -5.55
CA GLN A 176 -17.25 1.89 -4.63
C GLN A 176 -16.70 0.73 -3.80
N LEU A 177 -15.98 -0.21 -4.43
CA LEU A 177 -15.53 -1.45 -3.78
C LEU A 177 -14.26 -1.24 -2.94
N HIS A 178 -13.30 -0.45 -3.42
CA HIS A 178 -12.01 -0.31 -2.76
C HIS A 178 -12.11 0.28 -1.33
N PRO A 179 -12.89 1.35 -1.06
CA PRO A 179 -13.03 1.88 0.30
C PRO A 179 -13.58 0.84 1.27
N LEU A 180 -14.61 0.09 0.85
CA LEU A 180 -15.24 -0.95 1.66
C LEU A 180 -14.27 -2.11 1.94
N LEU A 181 -13.50 -2.55 0.94
CA LEU A 181 -12.52 -3.63 1.11
C LEU A 181 -11.36 -3.20 2.04
N SER A 182 -10.91 -1.95 1.94
CA SER A 182 -9.88 -1.39 2.82
C SER A 182 -10.36 -1.26 4.26
N GLU A 183 -11.62 -0.89 4.47
CA GLU A 183 -12.25 -0.84 5.80
C GLU A 183 -12.40 -2.26 6.39
N LEU A 184 -12.84 -3.22 5.59
CA LEU A 184 -12.90 -4.63 5.97
C LEU A 184 -11.54 -5.12 6.45
N MET A 185 -10.48 -4.92 5.67
CA MET A 185 -9.11 -5.31 6.05
C MET A 185 -8.69 -4.67 7.38
N THR A 186 -8.96 -3.38 7.56
CA THR A 186 -8.64 -2.65 8.78
C THR A 186 -9.40 -3.20 9.99
N SER A 187 -10.68 -3.54 9.84
CA SER A 187 -11.49 -4.09 10.93
C SER A 187 -11.05 -5.50 11.32
N ILE A 188 -10.69 -6.35 10.36
CA ILE A 188 -10.12 -7.69 10.62
C ILE A 188 -8.87 -7.60 11.49
N ASN A 189 -7.97 -6.66 11.20
CA ASN A 189 -6.75 -6.44 12.00
C ASN A 189 -7.01 -6.05 13.45
N LYS A 190 -8.16 -5.44 13.76
CA LYS A 190 -8.54 -5.11 15.13
C LYS A 190 -8.99 -6.34 15.93
N VAL A 191 -9.41 -7.41 15.24
CA VAL A 191 -9.94 -8.62 15.87
C VAL A 191 -8.87 -9.68 16.01
N THR A 192 -8.13 -9.93 14.94
CA THR A 192 -7.09 -10.96 14.92
C THR A 192 -5.88 -10.53 14.11
N THR A 193 -4.73 -10.71 14.73
CA THR A 193 -3.40 -10.62 14.12
C THR A 193 -2.90 -11.98 13.65
N ALA A 194 -3.66 -13.05 13.94
CA ALA A 194 -3.32 -14.38 13.47
C ALA A 194 -3.49 -14.44 11.94
N ASP A 195 -2.56 -15.13 11.30
CA ASP A 195 -2.72 -15.45 9.89
C ASP A 195 -3.85 -16.47 9.72
N PHE A 196 -4.75 -16.21 8.77
CA PHE A 196 -5.86 -17.09 8.45
C PHE A 196 -6.04 -17.10 6.94
N GLU A 197 -6.57 -18.21 6.44
CA GLU A 197 -6.62 -18.53 5.01
C GLU A 197 -7.33 -17.46 4.15
N GLY A 198 -8.24 -16.70 4.75
CA GLY A 198 -8.97 -15.62 4.08
C GLY A 198 -8.16 -14.34 3.84
N ARG A 199 -7.11 -14.07 4.62
CA ARG A 199 -6.36 -12.81 4.57
C ARG A 199 -5.63 -12.60 3.23
N PRO A 200 -4.89 -13.58 2.67
CA PRO A 200 -4.24 -13.43 1.36
C PRO A 200 -5.21 -13.11 0.23
N LYS A 201 -6.43 -13.67 0.28
CA LYS A 201 -7.48 -13.41 -0.72
C LYS A 201 -7.93 -11.96 -0.70
N ILE A 202 -8.16 -11.39 0.48
CA ILE A 202 -8.54 -9.98 0.64
C ILE A 202 -7.44 -9.05 0.09
N VAL A 203 -6.17 -9.35 0.39
CA VAL A 203 -5.03 -8.59 -0.13
C VAL A 203 -4.93 -8.70 -1.65
N GLN A 204 -5.14 -9.90 -2.21
CA GLN A 204 -5.16 -10.09 -3.66
C GLN A 204 -6.24 -9.23 -4.33
N TRP A 205 -7.43 -9.17 -3.76
CA TRP A 205 -8.52 -8.31 -4.28
C TRP A 205 -8.22 -6.82 -4.11
N LEU A 206 -7.53 -6.39 -3.04
CA LEU A 206 -7.04 -5.01 -2.92
C LEU A 206 -6.03 -4.66 -4.02
N ILE A 207 -5.12 -5.57 -4.36
CA ILE A 207 -4.15 -5.39 -5.46
C ILE A 207 -4.90 -5.28 -6.79
N THR A 208 -5.81 -6.22 -7.07
CA THR A 208 -6.62 -6.21 -8.29
C THR A 208 -7.40 -4.90 -8.44
N LEU A 209 -8.11 -4.47 -7.39
CA LEU A 209 -8.85 -3.21 -7.40
C LEU A 209 -7.91 -2.00 -7.54
N ASN A 210 -6.73 -2.01 -6.90
CA ASN A 210 -5.78 -0.90 -7.05
C ASN A 210 -5.22 -0.79 -8.46
N ALA A 211 -5.04 -1.90 -9.19
CA ALA A 211 -4.55 -1.90 -10.56
C ALA A 211 -5.57 -1.37 -11.60
N MET A 212 -6.86 -1.36 -11.29
CA MET A 212 -7.92 -0.88 -12.18
C MET A 212 -8.04 0.66 -12.17
N ASN A 213 -8.60 1.28 -13.21
CA ASN A 213 -8.92 2.72 -13.15
C ASN A 213 -10.10 2.99 -12.21
N ALA A 214 -10.24 4.24 -11.74
CA ALA A 214 -11.31 4.61 -10.81
C ALA A 214 -12.73 4.32 -11.35
N THR A 215 -12.90 4.41 -12.67
CA THR A 215 -14.17 4.17 -13.38
C THR A 215 -14.31 2.74 -13.89
N ASP A 216 -13.26 1.92 -13.76
CA ASP A 216 -13.32 0.55 -14.26
C ASP A 216 -14.19 -0.31 -13.34
N GLU A 217 -14.99 -1.15 -13.98
CA GLU A 217 -15.88 -2.09 -13.32
C GLU A 217 -15.32 -3.51 -13.41
N ILE A 218 -15.47 -4.28 -12.33
CA ILE A 218 -15.18 -5.72 -12.37
C ILE A 218 -16.22 -6.44 -13.23
N SER A 219 -15.80 -7.50 -13.93
CA SER A 219 -16.72 -8.32 -14.73
C SER A 219 -17.70 -9.10 -13.85
N ASP A 220 -18.80 -9.60 -14.44
CA ASP A 220 -19.76 -10.47 -13.73
C ASP A 220 -19.09 -11.73 -13.16
N ASP A 221 -18.09 -12.26 -13.86
CA ASP A 221 -17.32 -13.42 -13.41
C ASP A 221 -16.41 -13.06 -12.23
N GLN A 222 -15.70 -11.93 -12.31
CA GLN A 222 -14.89 -11.42 -11.20
C GLN A 222 -15.75 -11.07 -9.97
N GLN A 223 -16.95 -10.55 -10.17
CA GLN A 223 -17.89 -10.26 -9.08
C GLN A 223 -18.30 -11.53 -8.33
N ARG A 224 -18.57 -12.63 -9.06
CA ARG A 224 -18.88 -13.94 -8.46
C ARG A 224 -17.68 -14.51 -7.72
N GLU A 225 -16.49 -14.41 -8.31
CA GLU A 225 -15.24 -14.87 -7.69
C GLU A 225 -14.92 -14.08 -6.42
N LEU A 226 -15.01 -12.75 -6.47
CA LEU A 226 -14.85 -11.85 -5.32
C LEU A 226 -15.82 -12.20 -4.21
N LEU A 227 -17.10 -12.38 -4.52
CA LEU A 227 -18.09 -12.75 -3.52
C LEU A 227 -17.79 -14.13 -2.91
N PHE A 228 -17.37 -15.09 -3.72
CA PHE A 228 -16.98 -16.43 -3.23
C PHE A 228 -15.78 -16.37 -2.30
N ASP A 229 -14.72 -15.65 -2.68
CA ASP A 229 -13.51 -15.51 -1.89
C ASP A 229 -13.75 -14.79 -0.56
N ILE A 230 -14.58 -13.74 -0.55
CA ILE A 230 -14.92 -13.03 0.68
C ILE A 230 -15.80 -13.89 1.60
N ASN A 231 -16.74 -14.68 1.07
CA ASN A 231 -17.49 -15.64 1.88
C ASN A 231 -16.56 -16.69 2.50
N SER A 232 -15.66 -17.25 1.71
CA SER A 232 -14.64 -18.20 2.18
C SER A 232 -13.74 -17.57 3.26
N ALA A 233 -13.35 -16.30 3.08
CA ALA A 233 -12.57 -15.56 4.06
C ALA A 233 -13.35 -15.32 5.36
N TYR A 234 -14.65 -15.01 5.27
CA TYR A 234 -15.53 -14.86 6.43
C TYR A 234 -15.68 -16.16 7.22
N GLU A 235 -15.85 -17.31 6.56
CA GLU A 235 -15.90 -18.61 7.23
C GLU A 235 -14.59 -18.94 7.94
N SER A 236 -13.45 -18.68 7.30
CA SER A 236 -12.12 -18.86 7.89
C SER A 236 -11.91 -17.94 9.10
N PHE A 237 -12.33 -16.68 8.99
CA PHE A 237 -12.31 -15.72 10.08
C PHE A 237 -13.16 -16.17 11.26
N TYR A 238 -14.40 -16.63 11.01
CA TYR A 238 -15.30 -17.11 12.06
C TYR A 238 -14.75 -18.36 12.77
N LYS A 239 -14.13 -19.29 12.03
CA LYS A 239 -13.43 -20.46 12.60
C LYS A 239 -12.22 -20.07 13.46
N THR A 240 -11.63 -18.91 13.21
CA THR A 240 -10.49 -18.41 14.02
C THR A 240 -10.96 -17.79 15.34
N LEU A 241 -12.23 -17.38 15.43
CA LEU A 241 -12.84 -16.84 16.65
C LEU A 241 -13.35 -17.95 17.60
N GLY A 242 -13.90 -19.04 17.06
CA GLY A 242 -14.44 -20.15 17.85
C GLY A 242 -13.40 -21.20 18.23
#